data_AF-A0A101GN76-F1
#
_entry.id   AF-A0A101GN76-F1
#
_cell.length_a   1.000
_cell.length_b   1.000
_cell.length_c   1.000
_cell.angle_alpha   90.00
_cell.angle_beta   90.00
_cell.angle_gamma   90.00
#
_symmetry.space_group_name_H-M   'P 1'
#
loop_
_entity.id
_entity.type
_entity.pdbx_description
1 polymer ?
#
loop_
_entity_poly.entity_id
_entity_poly.type
_entity_poly.pdbx_seq_one_letter_code
_entity_poly.pdbx_strand_id
1 'polypeptide(L)'
;ARGTFDDGSLRDYERRWKEDFGKELDIGMKALRMRQRMTPEEIDRLCRALNDPDLIETIVEHGDMDRPGTLIRKLALKPALVRAMGILFASGVRQILTG
;
A
#
# COMPACT_ATOMS: atom_id res chain seq x y z
N ALA A 1 -17.44 8.75 -30.62
CA ALA A 1 -17.77 7.34 -30.39
C ALA A 1 -19.28 7.23 -30.15
N ARG A 2 -20.02 6.40 -30.89
CA ARG A 2 -21.41 6.09 -30.51
C ARG A 2 -21.32 5.07 -29.37
N GLY A 3 -21.48 5.54 -28.13
CA GLY A 3 -21.43 4.66 -26.96
C GLY A 3 -22.69 3.80 -26.91
N THR A 4 -22.52 2.49 -26.95
CA THR A 4 -23.58 1.56 -26.55
C THR A 4 -23.59 1.51 -25.03
N PHE A 5 -24.69 1.98 -24.43
CA PHE A 5 -24.88 2.05 -22.98
C PHE A 5 -25.87 0.99 -22.49
N ASP A 6 -26.05 -0.08 -23.26
CA ASP A 6 -26.85 -1.22 -22.83
C ASP A 6 -26.16 -1.97 -21.69
N ASP A 7 -26.95 -2.67 -20.88
CA ASP A 7 -26.47 -3.41 -19.71
C ASP A 7 -25.38 -4.44 -20.05
N GLY A 8 -25.41 -5.03 -21.25
CA GLY A 8 -24.41 -5.97 -21.72
C GLY A 8 -23.05 -5.32 -21.94
N SER A 9 -23.04 -4.19 -22.67
CA SER A 9 -21.85 -3.37 -22.89
C SER A 9 -21.26 -2.83 -21.58
N LEU A 10 -22.10 -2.37 -20.66
CA LEU A 10 -21.67 -1.85 -19.36
C LEU A 10 -21.10 -2.94 -18.45
N ARG A 11 -21.70 -4.14 -18.45
CA ARG A 11 -21.19 -5.28 -17.69
C ARG A 11 -19.82 -5.76 -18.20
N ASP A 12 -19.61 -5.76 -19.52
CA ASP A 12 -18.32 -6.13 -20.09
C ASP A 12 -17.24 -5.08 -19.79
N TYR A 13 -17.61 -3.81 -19.86
CA TYR A 13 -16.76 -2.71 -19.41
C TYR A 13 -16.36 -2.85 -17.93
N GLU A 14 -17.34 -3.08 -17.03
CA GLU A 14 -17.09 -3.25 -15.60
C GLU A 14 -16.15 -4.42 -15.32
N ARG A 15 -16.33 -5.55 -16.02
CA ARG A 15 -15.44 -6.71 -15.91
C ARG A 15 -14.00 -6.35 -16.29
N ARG A 16 -13.81 -5.74 -17.46
CA ARG A 16 -12.47 -5.35 -17.97
C ARG A 16 -11.78 -4.34 -17.05
N TRP A 17 -12.52 -3.33 -16.60
CA TRP A 17 -12.02 -2.33 -15.64
C TRP A 17 -11.59 -2.97 -14.31
N LYS A 18 -12.41 -3.88 -13.75
CA LYS A 18 -12.07 -4.58 -12.51
C LYS A 18 -10.88 -5.52 -12.66
N GLU A 19 -10.71 -6.16 -13.81
CA GLU A 19 -9.56 -7.04 -14.08
C GLU A 19 -8.24 -6.26 -14.13
N ASP A 20 -8.24 -5.03 -14.66
CA ASP A 20 -7.04 -4.19 -14.80
C ASP A 20 -6.74 -3.40 -13.50
N PHE A 21 -7.72 -2.63 -12.99
CA PHE A 21 -7.52 -1.70 -11.86
C PHE A 21 -8.12 -2.15 -10.54
N GLY A 22 -8.97 -3.18 -10.53
CA GLY A 22 -9.64 -3.61 -9.29
C GLY A 22 -8.66 -4.09 -8.22
N LYS A 23 -7.54 -4.72 -8.62
CA LYS A 23 -6.49 -5.15 -7.69
C LYS A 23 -5.75 -3.97 -7.06
N GLU A 24 -5.42 -2.95 -7.85
CA GLU A 24 -4.74 -1.74 -7.36
C GLU A 24 -5.61 -0.99 -6.34
N LEU A 25 -6.92 -0.88 -6.62
CA LEU A 25 -7.89 -0.28 -5.69
C LEU A 25 -8.02 -1.07 -4.39
N ASP A 26 -8.08 -2.40 -4.45
CA ASP A 26 -8.14 -3.24 -3.24
C ASP A 26 -6.87 -3.08 -2.38
N ILE A 27 -5.70 -3.05 -3.02
CA ILE A 27 -4.42 -2.79 -2.34
C ILE A 27 -4.42 -1.41 -1.68
N GLY A 28 -4.82 -0.36 -2.41
CA GLY A 28 -4.91 1.00 -1.89
C GLY A 28 -5.87 1.10 -0.70
N MET A 29 -7.04 0.47 -0.80
CA MET A 29 -8.02 0.43 0.29
C MET A 29 -7.52 -0.33 1.52
N LYS A 30 -6.79 -1.43 1.34
CA LYS A 30 -6.14 -2.16 2.45
C LYS A 30 -5.06 -1.31 3.12
N ALA A 31 -4.22 -0.63 2.34
CA ALA A 31 -3.18 0.26 2.87
C ALA A 31 -3.81 1.43 3.67
N LEU A 32 -4.89 2.03 3.16
CA LEU A 32 -5.62 3.08 3.86
C LEU A 32 -6.20 2.57 5.19
N ARG A 33 -6.86 1.41 5.18
CA ARG A 33 -7.42 0.80 6.41
C ARG A 33 -6.34 0.45 7.42
N MET A 34 -5.17 0.00 6.97
CA MET A 34 -4.02 -0.26 7.83
C MET A 34 -3.55 1.04 8.49
N ARG A 35 -3.34 2.11 7.70
CA ARG A 35 -2.95 3.43 8.21
C ARG A 35 -3.95 3.97 9.24
N GLN A 36 -5.25 3.81 9.00
CA GLN A 36 -6.30 4.28 9.92
C GLN A 36 -6.28 3.57 11.28
N ARG A 37 -5.69 2.38 11.36
CA ARG A 37 -5.57 1.60 12.61
C ARG A 37 -4.26 1.85 13.36
N MET A 38 -3.33 2.60 12.76
CA MET A 38 -2.03 2.88 13.35
C MET A 38 -2.12 4.06 14.34
N THR A 39 -1.44 3.96 15.47
CA THR A 39 -1.28 5.09 16.40
C THR A 39 -0.29 6.12 15.85
N PRO A 40 -0.30 7.37 16.35
CA PRO A 40 0.69 8.37 15.97
C PRO A 40 2.15 7.89 16.13
N GLU A 41 2.44 7.12 17.18
CA GLU A 41 3.78 6.59 17.48
C GLU A 41 4.20 5.48 16.51
N GLU A 42 3.23 4.72 16.00
CA GLU A 42 3.46 3.72 14.96
C GLU A 42 3.70 4.39 13.60
N ILE A 43 2.96 5.46 13.30
CA ILE A 43 3.16 6.27 12.09
C ILE A 43 4.54 6.93 12.12
N ASP A 44 4.96 7.53 13.24
CA ASP A 44 6.28 8.16 13.38
C ASP A 44 7.41 7.14 13.18
N ARG A 45 7.29 5.94 13.78
CA ARG A 45 8.25 4.85 13.58
C ARG A 45 8.26 4.34 12.12
N LEU A 46 7.10 4.25 11.47
CA LEU A 46 7.00 3.91 10.05
C LEU A 46 7.67 4.97 9.17
N CYS A 47 7.48 6.26 9.46
CA CYS A 47 8.16 7.34 8.74
C CYS A 47 9.68 7.25 8.90
N ARG A 48 10.18 6.98 10.11
CA ARG A 48 11.62 6.77 10.32
C ARG A 48 12.16 5.55 9.57
N ALA A 49 11.38 4.47 9.50
CA ALA A 49 11.72 3.29 8.72
C ALA A 49 11.84 3.58 7.23
N LEU A 50 10.93 4.40 6.70
CA LEU A 50 10.90 4.81 5.29
C LEU A 50 11.97 5.85 4.94
N ASN A 51 12.57 6.49 5.94
CA ASN A 51 13.66 7.46 5.77
C ASN A 51 15.03 6.81 5.46
N ASP A 52 15.03 5.56 5.02
CA ASP A 52 16.21 4.85 4.54
C ASP A 52 16.51 5.28 3.08
N PRO A 53 17.75 5.70 2.75
CA PRO A 53 18.08 6.19 1.42
C PRO A 53 17.73 5.23 0.28
N ASP A 54 17.92 3.92 0.48
CA ASP A 54 17.61 2.91 -0.53
C ASP A 54 16.10 2.75 -0.74
N LEU A 55 15.30 2.97 0.32
CA LEU A 55 13.84 2.99 0.22
C LEU A 55 13.37 4.27 -0.48
N ILE A 56 13.95 5.42 -0.14
CA ILE A 56 13.63 6.70 -0.79
C ILE A 56 13.92 6.62 -2.28
N GLU A 57 15.10 6.13 -2.68
CA GLU A 57 15.44 5.93 -4.09
C GLU A 57 14.42 5.03 -4.80
N THR A 58 14.06 3.91 -4.16
CA THR A 58 13.04 3.00 -4.72
C THR A 58 11.67 3.71 -4.89
N ILE A 59 11.27 4.55 -3.92
CA ILE A 59 10.03 5.33 -3.97
C ILE A 59 10.10 6.40 -5.07
N VAL A 60 11.24 7.06 -5.25
CA VAL A 60 11.41 8.09 -6.28
C VAL A 60 11.42 7.46 -7.66
N GLU A 61 12.10 6.34 -7.85
CA GLU A 61 12.18 5.65 -9.13
C GLU A 61 10.87 4.94 -9.53
N HIS A 62 10.13 4.41 -8.55
CA HIS A 62 8.96 3.57 -8.78
C HIS A 62 7.67 4.12 -8.18
N GLY A 63 7.66 5.43 -7.87
CA GLY A 63 6.57 6.16 -7.24
C GLY A 63 5.38 6.38 -8.15
N ASP A 64 4.86 5.30 -8.76
CA ASP A 64 3.64 5.32 -9.54
C ASP A 64 2.44 5.35 -8.60
N MET A 65 1.86 6.55 -8.44
CA MET A 65 0.67 6.76 -7.60
C MET A 65 -0.59 6.14 -8.19
N ASP A 66 -0.62 5.88 -9.51
CA ASP A 66 -1.74 5.23 -10.18
C ASP A 66 -1.71 3.71 -10.02
N ARG A 67 -0.51 3.13 -9.77
CA ARG A 67 -0.30 1.69 -9.56
C ARG A 67 0.50 1.38 -8.28
N PRO A 68 -0.08 1.68 -7.10
CA PRO A 68 0.59 1.53 -5.82
C PRO A 68 1.01 0.07 -5.51
N GLY A 69 0.38 -0.93 -6.12
CA GLY A 69 0.71 -2.35 -5.96
C GLY A 69 2.11 -2.71 -6.43
N THR A 70 2.60 -2.07 -7.50
CA THR A 70 3.98 -2.29 -7.98
C THR A 70 5.00 -1.75 -7.00
N LEU A 71 4.77 -0.54 -6.48
CA LEU A 71 5.62 0.08 -5.46
C LEU A 71 5.61 -0.74 -4.17
N ILE A 72 4.43 -1.13 -3.66
CA ILE A 72 4.30 -1.94 -2.45
C ILE A 72 5.03 -3.28 -2.58
N ARG A 73 4.94 -3.95 -3.74
CA ARG A 73 5.66 -5.19 -3.97
C ARG A 73 7.17 -4.99 -3.96
N LYS A 74 7.68 -3.93 -4.59
CA LYS A 74 9.12 -3.61 -4.59
C LYS A 74 9.63 -3.24 -3.20
N LEU A 75 8.84 -2.47 -2.45
CA LEU A 75 9.14 -2.10 -1.07
C LEU A 75 9.12 -3.31 -0.13
N ALA A 76 8.16 -4.24 -0.29
CA ALA A 76 8.07 -5.45 0.51
C ALA A 76 9.27 -6.41 0.32
N LEU A 77 9.98 -6.32 -0.81
CA LEU A 77 11.20 -7.10 -1.08
C LEU A 77 12.45 -6.48 -0.44
N LYS A 78 12.37 -5.25 0.05
CA LYS A 78 13.52 -4.57 0.67
C LYS A 78 13.66 -5.01 2.13
N PRO A 79 14.80 -5.63 2.51
CA PRO A 79 15.00 -6.14 3.86
C PRO A 79 15.02 -5.02 4.93
N ALA A 80 15.37 -3.79 4.56
CA ALA A 80 15.27 -2.62 5.43
C ALA A 80 13.83 -2.40 5.92
N LEU A 81 12.86 -2.43 5.00
CA LEU A 81 11.45 -2.27 5.33
C LEU A 81 10.92 -3.45 6.15
N VAL A 82 11.27 -4.69 5.78
CA VAL A 82 10.84 -5.89 6.53
C VAL A 82 11.37 -5.87 7.96
N ARG A 83 12.64 -5.52 8.15
CA ARG A 83 13.24 -5.38 9.49
C ARG A 83 12.55 -4.27 10.27
N ALA A 84 12.31 -3.13 9.65
CA ALA A 84 11.68 -2.01 10.34
C ALA A 84 10.23 -2.31 10.72
N MET A 85 9.46 -2.96 9.85
CA MET A 85 8.12 -3.47 10.16
C MET A 85 8.16 -4.50 11.30
N GLY A 86 9.13 -5.43 11.28
CA GLY A 86 9.32 -6.40 12.36
C GLY A 86 9.62 -5.74 13.71
N ILE A 87 10.47 -4.71 13.73
CA ILE A 87 10.80 -3.92 14.93
C ILE A 87 9.58 -3.12 15.40
N LEU A 88 8.82 -2.52 14.48
CA LEU A 88 7.55 -1.82 14.74
C LEU A 88 6.54 -2.74 15.44
N PHE A 89 6.28 -3.92 14.90
CA PHE A 89 5.35 -4.89 15.49
C PHE A 89 5.85 -5.45 16.82
N ALA A 90 7.14 -5.77 16.96
CA ALA A 90 7.72 -6.25 18.22
C ALA A 90 7.69 -5.19 19.32
N SER A 91 7.85 -3.91 18.98
CA SER A 91 7.81 -2.80 19.93
C SER A 91 6.39 -2.38 20.31
N GLY A 92 5.42 -2.46 19.39
CA GLY A 92 3.99 -2.22 19.69
C GLY A 92 3.42 -3.25 20.68
N VAL A 93 3.79 -4.54 20.53
CA VAL A 93 3.44 -5.60 21.49
C VAL A 93 4.02 -5.34 22.88
N ARG A 94 5.25 -4.82 22.95
CA ARG A 94 5.90 -4.45 24.22
C ARG A 94 5.19 -3.30 24.93
N GLN A 95 4.69 -2.33 24.18
CA GLN A 95 4.02 -1.15 24.72
C GLN A 95 2.62 -1.48 25.28
N ILE A 96 1.92 -2.45 24.68
CA ILE A 96 0.63 -2.97 25.17
C ILE A 96 0.80 -3.87 26.40
N LEU A 97 1.91 -4.62 26.51
CA LEU A 97 2.18 -5.52 27.65
C LEU A 97 2.74 -4.82 28.89
N THR A 98 3.18 -3.57 28.77
CA THR A 98 3.78 -2.81 29.88
C THR A 98 2.90 -1.64 30.36
N GLY A 99 1.65 -1.57 29.86
CA GLY A 99 0.65 -0.56 30.23
C GLY A 99 -0.51 -1.14 31.02
#